data_AF-A0A816FI05-F1
#
_entry.id   AF-A0A816FI05-F1
#
_cell.length_a   1.000
_cell.length_b   1.000
_cell.length_c   1.000
_cell.angle_alpha   90.00
_cell.angle_beta   90.00
_cell.angle_gamma   90.00
#
_symmetry.space_group_name_H-M   'P 1'
#
loop_
_entity.id
_entity.type
_entity.pdbx_description
1 polymer ?
#
loop_
_entity_poly.entity_id
_entity_poly.type
_entity_poly.pdbx_seq_one_letter_code
_entity_poly.pdbx_strand_id
1 'polypeptide(L)'
;MATNSDSSSNLASEMATAMTLTDTDLSDLIKIQGELVRKLKGEKASKDQIQEAVNKLLELKKAHEAQQKANGEDEESSAGGLLKTPRGTRDYHPGQMKIREEVFKTITDCFKQHGAETIDTPVMEITTLLTEKYGEDAKLIYELKDQGGAEPLALRYDLTVPFARYVAQNKIATMKRYHIGKVYRRDNP
;
A
#
# COMPACT_ATOMS: atom_id res chain seq x y z
N MET A 1 -61.04 -22.30 -36.59
CA MET A 1 -60.95 -22.03 -35.15
C MET A 1 -59.58 -22.48 -34.69
N ALA A 2 -58.79 -21.57 -34.08
CA ALA A 2 -57.73 -21.78 -33.07
C ALA A 2 -56.61 -22.83 -33.33
N THR A 3 -55.31 -22.61 -33.08
CA THR A 3 -54.51 -21.55 -32.42
C THR A 3 -53.02 -21.88 -32.65
N ASN A 4 -52.20 -20.83 -32.70
CA ASN A 4 -50.73 -20.84 -32.49
C ASN A 4 -50.33 -21.49 -31.15
N SER A 5 -49.14 -22.10 -31.10
CA SER A 5 -48.05 -21.88 -30.09
C SER A 5 -47.16 -23.12 -29.99
N ASP A 6 -45.85 -23.01 -30.26
CA ASP A 6 -44.88 -22.92 -29.16
C ASP A 6 -43.45 -22.69 -29.71
N SER A 7 -43.09 -21.41 -29.85
CA SER A 7 -41.72 -20.95 -30.12
C SER A 7 -41.08 -20.37 -28.86
N SER A 8 -41.65 -20.68 -27.69
CA SER A 8 -41.39 -19.97 -26.42
C SER A 8 -40.21 -20.53 -25.64
N SER A 9 -39.61 -21.65 -26.05
CA SER A 9 -38.58 -22.33 -25.26
C SER A 9 -37.16 -21.79 -25.46
N ASN A 10 -36.92 -20.86 -26.39
CA ASN A 10 -35.59 -20.27 -26.61
C ASN A 10 -35.40 -18.84 -26.09
N LEU A 11 -36.46 -18.17 -25.63
CA LEU A 11 -36.36 -16.80 -25.08
C LEU A 11 -35.88 -16.76 -23.63
N ALA A 12 -36.03 -17.85 -22.86
CA ALA A 12 -35.58 -17.91 -21.47
C ALA A 12 -34.07 -18.18 -21.32
N SER A 13 -33.44 -18.83 -22.31
CA SER A 13 -32.00 -19.15 -22.27
C SER A 13 -31.11 -18.00 -22.76
N GLU A 14 -31.62 -17.11 -23.61
CA GLU A 14 -30.89 -15.92 -24.06
C GLU A 14 -30.97 -14.76 -23.04
N MET A 15 -31.96 -14.74 -22.15
CA MET A 15 -32.04 -13.77 -21.05
C MET A 15 -31.18 -14.12 -19.83
N ALA A 16 -30.67 -15.36 -19.73
CA ALA A 16 -29.94 -15.83 -18.54
C ALA A 16 -28.40 -15.81 -18.66
N THR A 17 -27.82 -15.50 -19.83
CA THR A 17 -26.35 -15.52 -20.03
C THR A 17 -25.77 -14.14 -20.40
N ALA A 18 -26.55 -13.07 -20.27
CA ALA A 18 -26.05 -11.69 -20.33
C ALA A 18 -25.82 -11.08 -18.92
N MET A 19 -25.51 -11.93 -17.95
CA MET A 19 -25.16 -11.52 -16.58
C MET A 19 -23.67 -11.74 -16.29
N THR A 20 -22.82 -11.34 -17.24
CA THR A 20 -21.46 -10.91 -16.93
C THR A 20 -21.46 -9.39 -17.00
N LEU A 21 -22.02 -8.77 -15.96
CA LEU A 21 -21.76 -7.37 -15.67
C LEU A 21 -20.26 -7.28 -15.41
N THR A 22 -19.57 -6.74 -16.39
CA THR A 22 -18.16 -6.39 -16.37
C THR A 22 -17.89 -5.56 -15.12
N ASP A 23 -17.02 -6.08 -14.27
CA ASP A 23 -16.36 -5.30 -13.22
C ASP A 23 -15.33 -4.39 -13.91
N THR A 24 -15.84 -3.43 -14.68
CA THR A 24 -14.99 -2.41 -15.31
C THR A 24 -14.62 -1.45 -14.20
N ASP A 25 -13.34 -1.48 -13.79
CA ASP A 25 -12.81 -0.58 -12.78
C ASP A 25 -13.20 0.86 -13.12
N LEU A 26 -13.77 1.56 -12.14
CA LEU A 26 -14.21 2.95 -12.30
C LEU A 26 -13.04 3.86 -12.73
N SER A 27 -11.80 3.47 -12.39
CA SER A 27 -10.56 4.06 -12.88
C SER A 27 -10.42 3.98 -14.41
N ASP A 28 -10.75 2.83 -15.00
CA ASP A 28 -10.66 2.62 -16.44
C ASP A 28 -11.76 3.38 -17.19
N LEU A 29 -12.96 3.51 -16.60
CA LEU A 29 -14.02 4.37 -17.12
C LEU A 29 -13.62 5.86 -17.13
N ILE A 30 -12.88 6.33 -16.13
CA ILE A 30 -12.36 7.71 -16.09
C ILE A 30 -11.34 7.94 -17.22
N LYS A 31 -10.44 6.98 -17.46
CA LYS A 31 -9.45 7.08 -18.55
C LYS A 31 -10.15 7.14 -19.92
N ILE A 32 -11.08 6.23 -20.17
CA ILE A 32 -11.84 6.15 -21.42
C ILE A 32 -12.62 7.46 -21.65
N GLN A 33 -13.29 7.98 -20.61
CA GLN A 33 -14.05 9.23 -20.73
C GLN A 33 -13.13 10.45 -20.93
N GLY A 34 -11.92 10.45 -20.36
CA GLY A 34 -10.91 11.48 -20.59
C GLY A 34 -10.41 11.52 -22.04
N GLU A 35 -10.18 10.36 -22.65
CA GLU A 35 -9.81 10.25 -24.06
C GLU A 35 -10.92 10.74 -24.99
N LEU A 36 -12.18 10.41 -24.69
CA LEU A 36 -13.35 10.90 -25.44
C LEU A 36 -13.43 12.43 -25.44
N VAL A 37 -13.24 13.07 -24.29
CA VAL A 37 -13.20 14.55 -24.19
C VAL A 37 -12.06 15.13 -25.03
N ARG A 38 -10.89 14.49 -25.04
CA ARG A 38 -9.74 14.93 -25.84
C ARG A 38 -10.01 14.80 -27.34
N LYS A 39 -10.68 13.72 -27.75
CA LYS A 39 -11.10 13.47 -29.14
C LYS A 39 -12.12 14.51 -29.62
N LEU A 40 -13.18 14.75 -28.84
CA LEU A 40 -14.23 15.74 -29.17
C LEU A 40 -13.68 17.17 -29.27
N LYS A 41 -12.69 17.52 -28.44
CA LYS A 41 -11.97 18.80 -28.55
C LYS A 41 -11.09 18.89 -29.80
N GLY A 42 -10.44 17.78 -30.19
CA GLY A 42 -9.64 17.71 -31.42
C GLY A 42 -10.47 17.79 -32.70
N GLU A 43 -11.65 17.16 -32.70
CA GLU A 43 -12.59 17.13 -33.82
C GLU A 43 -13.45 18.41 -33.94
N LYS A 44 -13.28 19.38 -33.03
CA LYS A 44 -14.07 20.63 -32.96
C LYS A 44 -15.59 20.36 -32.94
N ALA A 45 -16.00 19.32 -32.19
CA ALA A 45 -17.39 19.02 -31.96
C ALA A 45 -18.14 20.20 -31.33
N SER A 46 -19.47 20.17 -31.35
CA SER A 46 -20.28 21.26 -30.79
C SER A 46 -19.95 21.47 -29.30
N LYS A 47 -20.02 22.73 -28.84
CA LYS A 47 -19.73 23.08 -27.44
C LYS A 47 -20.60 22.28 -26.46
N ASP A 48 -21.83 21.98 -26.85
CA ASP A 48 -22.78 21.23 -26.04
C ASP A 48 -22.33 19.78 -25.82
N GLN A 49 -21.84 19.12 -26.87
CA GLN A 49 -21.30 17.75 -26.80
C GLN A 49 -20.02 17.67 -25.94
N ILE A 50 -19.16 18.68 -26.03
CA ILE A 50 -17.95 18.77 -25.20
C ILE A 50 -18.34 18.97 -23.73
N GLN A 51 -19.33 19.82 -23.46
CA GLN A 51 -19.77 20.12 -22.11
C GLN A 51 -20.44 18.90 -21.45
N GLU A 52 -21.26 18.16 -22.19
CA GLU A 52 -21.88 16.92 -21.73
C GLU A 52 -20.83 15.85 -21.37
N ALA A 53 -19.83 15.64 -22.24
CA ALA A 53 -18.76 14.69 -21.99
C ALA A 53 -17.88 15.07 -20.79
N VAL A 54 -17.66 16.37 -20.57
CA VAL A 54 -16.91 16.91 -19.42
C VAL A 54 -17.71 16.74 -18.13
N ASN A 55 -19.02 16.99 -18.14
CA ASN A 55 -19.88 16.80 -16.97
C ASN A 55 -19.88 15.34 -16.53
N LYS A 56 -19.99 14.40 -17.49
CA LYS A 56 -19.91 12.96 -17.22
C LYS A 56 -18.56 12.53 -16.65
N LEU A 57 -17.45 13.11 -17.15
CA LEU A 57 -16.12 12.88 -16.57
C LEU A 57 -16.04 13.39 -15.12
N LEU A 58 -16.66 14.52 -14.83
CA LEU A 58 -16.68 15.12 -13.49
C LEU A 58 -17.48 14.26 -12.50
N GLU A 59 -18.59 13.67 -12.95
CA GLU A 59 -19.40 12.73 -12.15
C GLU A 59 -18.65 11.44 -11.87
N LEU A 60 -17.98 10.85 -12.87
CA LEU A 60 -17.16 9.65 -12.69
C LEU A 60 -16.01 9.90 -11.70
N LYS A 61 -15.35 11.04 -11.77
CA LYS A 61 -14.32 11.44 -10.80
C LYS A 61 -14.88 11.60 -9.39
N LYS A 62 -16.04 12.25 -9.24
CA LYS A 62 -16.71 12.37 -7.92
C LYS A 62 -17.13 11.01 -7.36
N ALA A 63 -17.63 10.12 -8.20
CA ALA A 63 -18.00 8.76 -7.80
C ALA A 63 -16.77 7.94 -7.37
N HIS A 64 -15.65 8.10 -8.07
CA HIS A 64 -14.38 7.47 -7.73
C HIS A 64 -13.77 8.05 -6.45
N GLU A 65 -13.79 9.37 -6.27
CA GLU A 65 -13.40 10.02 -5.01
C GLU A 65 -14.29 9.58 -3.84
N ALA A 66 -15.59 9.37 -4.06
CA ALA A 66 -16.51 8.86 -3.03
C ALA A 66 -16.24 7.39 -2.69
N GLN A 67 -15.94 6.55 -3.70
CA GLN A 67 -15.52 5.17 -3.48
C GLN A 67 -14.14 5.07 -2.82
N GLN A 68 -13.19 5.94 -3.18
CA GLN A 68 -11.88 6.02 -2.55
C GLN A 68 -11.97 6.50 -1.10
N LYS A 69 -12.86 7.44 -0.77
CA LYS A 69 -13.16 7.84 0.62
C LYS A 69 -13.79 6.71 1.43
N ALA A 70 -14.54 5.80 0.79
CA ALA A 70 -15.06 4.59 1.43
C ALA A 70 -14.00 3.48 1.56
N ASN A 71 -13.01 3.43 0.65
CA ASN A 71 -11.97 2.41 0.59
C ASN A 71 -10.61 2.83 1.18
N GLY A 72 -10.48 4.06 1.69
CA GLY A 72 -9.29 4.51 2.43
C GLY A 72 -8.02 4.66 1.60
N GLU A 73 -8.14 4.88 0.29
CA GLU A 73 -6.99 5.24 -0.55
C GLU A 73 -6.91 6.77 -0.62
N ASP A 74 -6.16 7.36 0.31
CA ASP A 74 -5.92 8.79 0.35
C ASP A 74 -4.93 9.20 -0.76
N GLU A 75 -5.41 9.94 -1.76
CA GLU A 75 -4.61 10.99 -2.39
C GLU A 75 -5.00 12.37 -1.82
N GLU A 76 -3.96 13.14 -1.48
CA GLU A 76 -3.89 14.50 -0.97
C GLU A 76 -5.21 15.30 -0.98
N SER A 77 -5.95 15.23 0.13
CA SER A 77 -6.92 16.27 0.46
C SER A 77 -6.23 17.41 1.23
N SER A 78 -6.44 18.62 0.73
CA SER A 78 -5.97 19.90 1.23
C SER A 78 -6.62 20.31 2.56
N ALA A 79 -6.55 19.42 3.56
CA ALA A 79 -6.97 19.68 4.93
C ALA A 79 -5.74 19.76 5.86
N GLY A 80 -5.09 20.93 5.85
CA GLY A 80 -4.55 21.54 7.06
C GLY A 80 -3.52 20.77 7.89
N GLY A 81 -2.43 20.28 7.30
CA GLY A 81 -1.08 20.15 7.89
C GLY A 81 -0.83 19.24 9.10
N LEU A 82 -1.85 18.94 9.92
CA LEU A 82 -1.72 18.28 11.22
C LEU A 82 -1.99 16.77 11.16
N LEU A 83 -2.83 16.33 10.22
CA LEU A 83 -3.20 14.93 10.04
C LEU A 83 -2.54 14.38 8.79
N LYS A 84 -1.25 14.03 8.91
CA LYS A 84 -0.50 13.33 7.87
C LYS A 84 0.50 12.39 8.50
N THR A 85 0.74 11.25 7.84
CA THR A 85 1.86 10.39 8.21
C THR A 85 3.20 11.09 7.88
N PRO A 86 4.28 10.79 8.61
CA PRO A 86 5.61 11.25 8.24
C PRO A 86 6.00 10.85 6.81
N ARG A 87 6.81 11.68 6.14
CA ARG A 87 7.28 11.43 4.76
C ARG A 87 7.94 10.03 4.67
N GLY A 88 7.59 9.28 3.63
CA GLY A 88 8.11 7.93 3.41
C GLY A 88 7.47 6.87 4.30
N THR A 89 6.39 7.19 5.02
CA THR A 89 5.65 6.24 5.87
C THR A 89 4.17 6.24 5.52
N ARG A 90 3.50 5.11 5.78
CA ARG A 90 2.07 4.92 5.56
C ARG A 90 1.47 3.99 6.61
N ASP A 91 0.17 4.11 6.81
CA ASP A 91 -0.61 3.15 7.56
C ASP A 91 -0.91 1.89 6.73
N TYR A 92 -1.33 0.82 7.40
CA TYR A 92 -1.78 -0.42 6.77
C TYR A 92 -3.25 -0.63 7.13
N HIS A 93 -4.12 -0.60 6.13
CA HIS A 93 -5.57 -0.79 6.32
C HIS A 93 -5.92 -2.27 6.52
N PRO A 94 -7.13 -2.62 7.02
CA PRO A 94 -7.49 -4.00 7.34
C PRO A 94 -7.24 -5.01 6.21
N GLY A 95 -7.54 -4.66 4.96
CA GLY A 95 -7.26 -5.53 3.80
C GLY A 95 -5.77 -5.78 3.57
N GLN A 96 -4.94 -4.75 3.72
CA GLN A 96 -3.48 -4.87 3.61
C GLN A 96 -2.88 -5.64 4.79
N MET A 97 -3.43 -5.47 5.99
CA MET A 97 -3.03 -6.21 7.19
C MET A 97 -3.33 -7.70 7.05
N LYS A 98 -4.49 -8.07 6.50
CA LYS A 98 -4.81 -9.48 6.21
C LYS A 98 -3.75 -10.13 5.30
N ILE A 99 -3.41 -9.48 4.19
CA ILE A 99 -2.37 -9.96 3.27
C ILE A 99 -1.02 -10.05 3.98
N ARG A 100 -0.67 -9.03 4.77
CA ARG A 100 0.59 -9.00 5.54
C ARG A 100 0.68 -10.16 6.53
N GLU A 101 -0.41 -10.48 7.22
CA GLU A 101 -0.47 -11.60 8.17
C GLU A 101 -0.30 -12.95 7.47
N GLU A 102 -0.95 -13.18 6.33
CA GLU A 102 -0.81 -14.40 5.53
C GLU A 102 0.63 -14.59 5.01
N VAL A 103 1.25 -13.51 4.53
CA VAL A 103 2.65 -13.51 4.08
C VAL A 103 3.59 -13.78 5.25
N PHE A 104 3.42 -13.10 6.38
CA PHE A 104 4.25 -13.28 7.57
C PHE A 104 4.11 -14.68 8.15
N LYS A 105 2.91 -15.26 8.14
CA LYS A 105 2.70 -16.64 8.56
C LYS A 105 3.54 -17.60 7.72
N THR A 106 3.47 -17.49 6.39
CA THR A 106 4.22 -18.36 5.47
C THR A 106 5.72 -18.27 5.69
N ILE A 107 6.25 -17.05 5.82
CA ILE A 107 7.68 -16.80 6.08
C ILE A 107 8.09 -17.35 7.45
N THR A 108 7.28 -17.11 8.48
CA THR A 108 7.54 -17.56 9.85
C THR A 108 7.54 -19.08 9.94
N ASP A 109 6.61 -19.74 9.25
CA ASP A 109 6.53 -21.21 9.22
C ASP A 109 7.80 -21.81 8.60
N CYS A 110 8.32 -21.21 7.52
CA CYS A 110 9.60 -21.63 6.93
C CYS A 110 10.77 -21.50 7.92
N PHE A 111 10.88 -20.38 8.65
CA PHE A 111 11.94 -20.21 9.65
C PHE A 111 11.83 -21.25 10.78
N LYS A 112 10.61 -21.49 11.27
CA LYS A 112 10.35 -22.48 12.32
C LYS A 112 10.65 -23.90 11.87
N GLN A 113 10.31 -24.27 10.64
CA GLN A 113 10.63 -25.57 10.05
C GLN A 113 12.15 -25.82 10.00
N HIS A 114 12.95 -24.76 9.82
CA HIS A 114 14.41 -24.83 9.87
C HIS A 114 14.99 -24.70 11.29
N GLY A 115 14.15 -24.71 12.34
CA GLY A 115 14.57 -24.65 13.74
C GLY A 115 15.14 -23.29 14.15
N ALA A 116 14.74 -22.20 13.50
CA ALA A 116 15.12 -20.86 13.92
C ALA A 116 14.23 -20.36 15.06
N GLU A 117 14.85 -19.75 16.07
CA GLU A 117 14.16 -19.10 17.18
C GLU A 117 13.86 -17.63 16.85
N THR A 118 12.85 -17.06 17.51
CA THR A 118 12.50 -15.64 17.34
C THR A 118 13.10 -14.81 18.46
N ILE A 119 13.59 -13.63 18.10
CA ILE A 119 14.00 -12.60 19.05
C ILE A 119 13.37 -11.27 18.63
N ASP A 120 13.30 -10.34 19.57
CA ASP A 120 13.05 -8.93 19.26
C ASP A 120 14.09 -8.06 19.96
N THR A 121 14.37 -6.91 19.38
CA THR A 121 15.28 -5.91 19.93
C THR A 121 14.58 -4.55 19.95
N PRO A 122 15.00 -3.62 20.82
CA PRO A 122 14.49 -2.26 20.78
C PRO A 122 14.56 -1.65 19.36
N VAL A 123 13.64 -0.73 19.08
CA VAL A 123 13.62 -0.02 17.79
C VAL A 123 14.79 0.96 17.64
N MET A 124 15.37 1.36 18.77
CA MET A 124 16.50 2.28 18.89
C MET A 124 17.72 1.58 19.47
N GLU A 125 18.89 1.98 19.02
CA GLU A 125 20.21 1.53 19.49
C GLU A 125 21.06 2.77 19.82
N ILE A 126 22.18 2.57 20.52
CA ILE A 126 23.16 3.62 20.76
C ILE A 126 23.74 4.08 19.41
N THR A 127 23.76 5.38 19.14
CA THR A 127 24.13 5.93 17.83
C THR A 127 25.51 5.44 17.35
N THR A 128 26.49 5.35 18.26
CA THR A 128 27.85 4.89 17.94
C THR A 128 27.90 3.44 17.43
N LEU A 129 27.00 2.57 17.90
CA LEU A 129 26.92 1.18 17.43
C LEU A 129 26.48 1.10 15.96
N LEU A 130 25.66 2.06 15.52
CA LEU A 130 25.15 2.09 14.15
C LEU A 130 26.12 2.80 13.21
N THR A 131 26.60 4.00 13.55
CA THR A 131 27.34 4.85 12.60
C THR A 131 28.69 4.26 12.16
N GLU A 132 29.38 3.51 13.03
CA GLU A 132 30.66 2.87 12.70
C GLU A 132 30.56 1.80 11.60
N LYS A 133 29.37 1.25 11.34
CA LYS A 133 29.20 0.10 10.42
C LYS A 133 28.77 0.48 9.01
N TYR A 134 28.26 1.70 8.80
CA TYR A 134 27.57 2.07 7.56
C TYR A 134 28.29 3.12 6.71
N GLY A 135 29.45 3.64 7.12
CA GLY A 135 30.25 4.55 6.28
C GLY A 135 29.44 5.74 5.76
N GLU A 136 29.34 5.88 4.43
CA GLU A 136 28.56 6.96 3.79
C GLU A 136 27.05 6.88 4.06
N ASP A 137 26.51 5.69 4.29
CA ASP A 137 25.09 5.48 4.58
C ASP A 137 24.72 5.87 6.02
N ALA A 138 25.71 6.11 6.88
CA ALA A 138 25.46 6.57 8.26
C ALA A 138 24.66 7.89 8.30
N LYS A 139 24.79 8.75 7.27
CA LYS A 139 24.02 10.01 7.14
C LYS A 139 22.51 9.79 6.99
N LEU A 140 22.10 8.56 6.64
CA LEU A 140 20.71 8.18 6.39
C LEU A 140 20.02 7.66 7.66
N ILE A 141 20.72 7.62 8.80
CA ILE A 141 20.19 7.17 10.08
C ILE A 141 19.29 8.25 10.70
N TYR A 142 18.21 7.83 11.35
CA TYR A 142 17.36 8.70 12.15
C TYR A 142 17.88 8.78 13.59
N GLU A 143 18.52 9.88 13.94
CA GLU A 143 18.93 10.18 15.32
C GLU A 143 17.76 10.72 16.14
N LEU A 144 17.70 10.35 17.42
CA LEU A 144 16.74 10.89 18.38
C LEU A 144 17.31 12.17 18.98
N LYS A 145 16.41 13.12 19.25
CA LYS A 145 16.78 14.36 19.95
C LYS A 145 17.26 14.02 21.36
N ASP A 146 18.38 14.62 21.76
CA ASP A 146 18.89 14.56 23.13
C ASP A 146 17.89 15.20 24.11
N GLN A 147 17.64 14.48 25.21
CA GLN A 147 16.75 14.88 26.30
C GLN A 147 17.49 14.87 27.65
N GLY A 148 18.82 15.04 27.64
CA GLY A 148 19.68 14.92 28.83
C GLY A 148 20.06 13.49 29.16
N GLY A 149 20.01 12.60 28.16
CA GLY A 149 20.41 11.20 28.30
C GLY A 149 21.93 11.05 28.30
N ALA A 150 22.43 9.98 28.91
CA ALA A 150 23.87 9.71 28.92
C ALA A 150 24.41 9.27 27.54
N GLU A 151 23.56 8.64 26.73
CA GLU A 151 23.96 8.06 25.43
C GLU A 151 23.06 8.59 24.31
N PRO A 152 23.63 9.02 23.17
CA PRO A 152 22.85 9.37 21.99
C PRO A 152 22.21 8.12 21.40
N LEU A 153 20.94 8.23 21.01
CA LEU A 153 20.14 7.13 20.46
C LEU A 153 19.77 7.38 19.00
N ALA A 154 19.64 6.31 18.24
CA ALA A 154 19.18 6.35 16.85
C ALA A 154 18.30 5.14 16.52
N LEU A 155 17.37 5.29 15.57
CA LEU A 155 16.54 4.20 15.09
C LEU A 155 17.37 3.20 14.28
N ARG A 156 17.07 1.91 14.41
CA ARG A 156 17.79 0.83 13.73
C ARG A 156 17.69 0.94 12.19
N TYR A 157 18.86 0.96 11.54
CA TYR A 157 18.99 0.99 10.07
C TYR A 157 18.72 -0.38 9.40
N ASP A 158 18.99 -1.45 10.15
CA ASP A 158 18.74 -2.84 9.78
C ASP A 158 18.45 -3.71 11.01
N LEU A 159 18.38 -5.04 10.84
CA LEU A 159 18.24 -6.01 11.94
C LEU A 159 19.53 -6.80 12.23
N THR A 160 20.62 -6.53 11.51
CA THR A 160 21.89 -7.26 11.62
C THR A 160 22.76 -6.68 12.72
N VAL A 161 22.90 -5.36 12.77
CA VAL A 161 23.67 -4.69 13.84
C VAL A 161 23.03 -4.90 15.22
N PRO A 162 21.70 -4.73 15.40
CA PRO A 162 21.02 -5.09 16.65
C PRO A 162 21.23 -6.54 17.06
N PHE A 163 21.28 -7.47 16.09
CA PHE A 163 21.57 -8.87 16.34
C PHE A 163 23.02 -9.11 16.79
N ALA A 164 24.00 -8.49 16.13
CA ALA A 164 25.41 -8.60 16.52
C ALA A 164 25.62 -8.11 17.97
N ARG A 165 25.02 -6.96 18.34
CA ARG A 165 25.02 -6.47 19.71
C ARG A 165 24.32 -7.47 20.65
N TYR A 166 23.17 -8.03 20.27
CA TYR A 166 22.44 -9.03 21.07
C TYR A 166 23.31 -10.24 21.41
N VAL A 167 23.97 -10.81 20.40
CA VAL A 167 24.86 -11.96 20.55
C VAL A 167 26.05 -11.62 21.45
N ALA A 168 26.71 -10.48 21.23
CA ALA A 168 27.86 -10.05 22.01
C ALA A 168 27.51 -9.79 23.48
N GLN A 169 26.43 -9.04 23.75
CA GLN A 169 25.99 -8.70 25.10
C GLN A 169 25.61 -9.94 25.93
N ASN A 170 24.98 -10.92 25.29
CA ASN A 170 24.54 -12.14 25.97
C ASN A 170 25.57 -13.28 25.90
N LYS A 171 26.75 -13.04 25.30
CA LYS A 171 27.84 -14.02 25.16
C LYS A 171 27.37 -15.32 24.46
N ILE A 172 26.53 -15.17 23.44
CA ILE A 172 25.96 -16.30 22.71
C ILE A 172 26.98 -16.80 21.68
N ALA A 173 27.37 -18.06 21.76
CA ALA A 173 28.36 -18.65 20.86
C ALA A 173 27.75 -19.04 19.50
N THR A 174 26.56 -19.64 19.51
CA THR A 174 25.85 -20.06 18.30
C THR A 174 24.36 -19.80 18.47
N MET A 175 23.73 -19.30 17.42
CA MET A 175 22.28 -19.05 17.39
C MET A 175 21.80 -19.10 15.95
N LYS A 176 20.63 -19.70 15.75
CA LYS A 176 19.89 -19.66 14.50
C LYS A 176 18.57 -18.96 14.79
N ARG A 177 18.41 -17.76 14.26
CA ARG A 177 17.27 -16.89 14.57
C ARG A 177 16.62 -16.29 13.35
N TYR A 178 15.35 -15.94 13.49
CA TYR A 178 14.64 -15.02 12.62
C TYR A 178 14.15 -13.80 13.41
N HIS A 179 14.07 -12.65 12.74
CA HIS A 179 13.59 -11.40 13.30
C HIS A 179 12.79 -10.66 12.23
N ILE A 180 11.52 -10.37 12.51
CA ILE A 180 10.63 -9.62 11.61
C ILE A 180 10.32 -8.29 12.29
N GLY A 181 10.84 -7.19 11.75
CA GLY A 181 10.64 -5.86 12.31
C GLY A 181 10.80 -4.76 11.25
N LYS A 182 10.17 -3.60 11.50
CA LYS A 182 10.41 -2.39 10.70
C LYS A 182 11.84 -1.88 10.93
N VAL A 183 12.42 -1.29 9.89
CA VAL A 183 13.71 -0.58 9.89
C VAL A 183 13.50 0.82 9.33
N TYR A 184 14.41 1.74 9.63
CA TYR A 184 14.20 3.17 9.38
C TYR A 184 15.41 3.77 8.67
N ARG A 185 15.18 4.30 7.46
CA ARG A 185 16.20 4.88 6.60
C ARG A 185 15.68 6.18 5.99
N ARG A 186 16.54 7.20 5.95
CA ARG A 186 16.24 8.49 5.31
C ARG A 186 16.57 8.45 3.81
N ASP A 187 16.20 7.37 3.14
CA ASP A 187 16.41 7.21 1.71
C ASP A 187 15.59 8.26 0.93
N ASN A 188 16.10 8.63 -0.25
CA ASN A 188 15.41 9.52 -1.17
C ASN A 188 15.54 8.93 -2.60
N PRO A 189 14.77 7.86 -2.89
CA PRO A 189 14.82 7.15 -4.17
C PRO A 189 14.23 7.96 -5.33
#